data_AF-J9EZK5-F1
#
_entry.id   AF-J9EZK5-F1
#
_cell.length_a   1.000
_cell.length_b   1.000
_cell.length_c   1.000
_cell.angle_alpha   90.00
_cell.angle_beta   90.00
_cell.angle_gamma   90.00
#
_symmetry.space_group_name_H-M   'P 1'
#
loop_
_entity.id
_entity.type
_entity.pdbx_description
1 polymer ?
#
loop_
_entity_poly.entity_id
_entity_poly.type
_entity_poly.pdbx_seq_one_letter_code
_entity_poly.pdbx_strand_id
1 'polypeptide(L)'
;MLHRHIHLLFRRSNFLSPNRTHQLISCNYHNSSQFWCASKVEGSSSEENERVEEAIGYAYNTVEKKKGLYKPKHTLEEQIAYMNSKVYADTYKGMPVYHSYRRNFKGQAIFMPKPRMFCIDKEGKFKVNHACPICRDEYLFFDYRNPALILQFLFDQTDRILPLKKLGLCFDQYAQLRAQLLKAKEHGFIKFAVPFQNFNYKKWYPWWYKEDDHVYVRREVPVDEIHKQPLVNFPVHNRDYNNDWDQYWLRYDEFVQRSK
;
A
#
# COMPACT_ATOMS: atom_id res chain seq x y z
N MET A 1 0.60 2.54 65.67
CA MET A 1 0.64 2.15 64.24
C MET A 1 0.05 3.31 63.45
N LEU A 2 0.88 3.93 62.60
CA LEU A 2 0.66 5.25 62.02
C LEU A 2 -0.45 5.25 60.95
N HIS A 3 -1.49 6.03 61.19
CA HIS A 3 -2.52 6.39 60.22
C HIS A 3 -2.06 7.66 59.50
N ARG A 4 -1.87 7.61 58.17
CA ARG A 4 -1.66 8.82 57.36
C ARG A 4 -2.53 8.79 56.11
N HIS A 5 -3.47 9.72 56.08
CA HIS A 5 -4.14 10.21 54.86
C HIS A 5 -3.11 10.85 53.92
N ILE A 6 -3.24 10.60 52.62
CA ILE A 6 -2.60 11.42 51.58
C ILE A 6 -3.69 11.80 50.57
N HIS A 7 -3.90 13.12 50.48
CA HIS A 7 -4.79 13.79 49.55
C HIS A 7 -4.07 14.07 48.21
N LEU A 8 -4.88 14.08 47.16
CA LEU A 8 -4.62 14.30 45.73
C LEU A 8 -3.71 15.49 45.35
N LEU A 9 -2.92 15.32 44.28
CA LEU A 9 -2.68 16.36 43.27
C LEU A 9 -2.62 15.74 41.85
N PHE A 10 -3.78 15.71 41.18
CA PHE A 10 -3.87 15.56 39.71
C PHE A 10 -3.74 16.95 39.08
N ARG A 11 -2.66 17.20 38.34
CA ARG A 11 -2.48 18.44 37.58
C ARG A 11 -3.18 18.28 36.22
N ARG A 12 -4.42 18.81 36.12
CA ARG A 12 -5.12 19.06 34.85
C ARG A 12 -4.57 20.36 34.24
N SER A 13 -4.05 20.30 33.02
CA SER A 13 -3.89 21.50 32.17
C SER A 13 -5.13 21.65 31.30
N ASN A 14 -5.89 22.71 31.58
CA ASN A 14 -6.98 23.20 30.75
C ASN A 14 -6.40 24.02 29.59
N PHE A 15 -6.82 23.74 28.36
CA PHE A 15 -6.82 24.71 27.26
C PHE A 15 -8.24 24.81 26.71
N LEU A 16 -8.84 26.01 26.82
CA LEU A 16 -10.17 26.35 26.34
C LEU A 16 -10.17 26.61 24.82
N SER A 17 -11.00 25.84 24.11
CA SER A 17 -12.01 26.16 23.08
C SER A 17 -11.80 27.30 22.05
N PRO A 18 -12.38 27.17 20.83
CA PRO A 18 -13.76 27.67 20.69
C PRO A 18 -14.72 26.80 19.86
N ASN A 19 -16.00 27.02 20.16
CA ASN A 19 -17.19 26.37 19.63
C ASN A 19 -17.36 26.53 18.11
N ARG A 20 -17.77 25.45 17.44
CA ARG A 20 -18.49 25.55 16.15
C ARG A 20 -19.71 24.63 16.18
N THR A 21 -20.86 25.28 16.30
CA THR A 21 -22.19 24.74 16.11
C THR A 21 -22.32 24.16 14.70
N HIS A 22 -22.66 22.87 14.59
CA HIS A 22 -23.21 22.31 13.35
C HIS A 22 -24.53 21.62 13.64
N GLN A 23 -25.54 22.13 12.95
CA GLN A 23 -26.93 21.74 12.97
C GLN A 23 -27.09 20.27 12.59
N LEU A 24 -27.96 19.58 13.34
CA LEU A 24 -28.47 18.26 13.01
C LEU A 24 -29.27 18.36 11.71
N ILE A 25 -28.68 17.94 10.60
CA ILE A 25 -29.42 17.67 9.37
C ILE A 25 -29.76 16.18 9.39
N SER A 26 -30.99 15.89 9.76
CA SER A 26 -31.64 14.60 9.55
C SER A 26 -31.82 14.40 8.04
N CYS A 27 -31.09 13.45 7.45
CA CYS A 27 -31.35 12.99 6.09
C CYS A 27 -32.13 11.69 6.15
N ASN A 28 -33.43 11.78 5.89
CA ASN A 28 -34.34 10.65 5.74
C ASN A 28 -33.86 9.73 4.61
N TYR A 29 -33.87 8.42 4.89
CA TYR A 29 -33.68 7.37 3.89
C TYR A 29 -34.91 7.31 2.98
N HIS A 30 -34.77 7.75 1.73
CA HIS A 30 -35.68 7.34 0.67
C HIS A 30 -35.16 6.05 0.05
N ASN A 31 -35.86 4.97 0.36
CA ASN A 31 -35.83 3.73 -0.41
C ASN A 31 -36.47 4.01 -1.77
N SER A 32 -35.74 3.86 -2.86
CA SER A 32 -36.33 3.70 -4.19
C SER A 32 -35.62 2.58 -4.94
N SER A 33 -36.24 1.41 -4.90
CA SER A 33 -36.06 0.34 -5.86
C SER A 33 -36.58 0.79 -7.22
N GLN A 34 -35.70 0.93 -8.21
CA GLN A 34 -36.11 0.94 -9.61
C GLN A 34 -35.20 0.01 -10.41
N PHE A 35 -35.76 -1.18 -10.64
CA PHE A 35 -35.62 -2.03 -11.82
C PHE A 35 -35.31 -1.21 -13.08
N TRP A 36 -34.27 -1.56 -13.86
CA TRP A 36 -34.28 -1.37 -15.32
C TRP A 36 -33.49 -2.48 -16.04
N CYS A 37 -34.00 -2.79 -17.23
CA CYS A 37 -33.92 -4.04 -17.98
C CYS A 37 -32.57 -4.42 -18.61
N ALA A 38 -32.47 -5.73 -18.85
CA ALA A 38 -31.49 -6.37 -19.71
C ALA A 38 -31.63 -5.95 -21.17
N SER A 39 -30.49 -5.77 -21.85
CA SER A 39 -30.40 -5.71 -23.32
C SER A 39 -29.56 -6.90 -23.79
N LYS A 40 -30.18 -7.82 -24.54
CA LYS A 40 -29.49 -8.91 -25.25
C LYS A 40 -28.69 -8.32 -26.40
N VAL A 41 -27.44 -8.74 -26.56
CA VAL A 41 -26.70 -8.65 -27.82
C VAL A 41 -26.30 -10.07 -28.20
N GLU A 42 -26.82 -10.53 -29.34
CA GLU A 42 -26.48 -11.79 -29.97
C GLU A 42 -25.23 -11.60 -30.84
N GLY A 43 -24.32 -12.58 -30.81
CA GLY A 43 -23.10 -12.59 -31.60
C GLY A 43 -22.53 -14.00 -31.72
N SER A 44 -23.06 -14.73 -32.70
CA SER A 44 -22.41 -15.73 -33.57
C SER A 44 -21.26 -16.58 -33.01
N SER A 45 -21.53 -17.89 -32.87
CA SER A 45 -20.57 -18.96 -32.68
C SER A 45 -19.68 -19.19 -33.91
N SER A 46 -18.46 -19.67 -33.65
CA SER A 46 -17.74 -20.59 -34.52
C SER A 46 -17.14 -21.68 -33.63
N GLU A 47 -17.80 -22.83 -33.62
CA GLU A 47 -17.32 -24.14 -33.16
C GLU A 47 -16.14 -24.56 -34.08
N GLU A 48 -15.10 -25.30 -33.73
CA GLU A 48 -14.98 -26.51 -32.91
C GLU A 48 -13.51 -26.65 -32.47
N ASN A 49 -13.27 -27.06 -31.22
CA ASN A 49 -12.10 -27.85 -30.80
C ASN A 49 -12.41 -28.42 -29.40
N GLU A 50 -13.33 -29.38 -29.34
CA GLU A 50 -13.60 -30.13 -28.12
C GLU A 50 -12.66 -31.33 -28.02
N ARG A 51 -11.83 -31.37 -26.97
CA ARG A 51 -11.52 -32.59 -26.22
C ARG A 51 -10.93 -32.26 -24.84
N VAL A 52 -11.85 -32.20 -23.87
CA VAL A 52 -11.63 -32.36 -22.42
C VAL A 52 -10.74 -31.32 -21.75
N GLU A 53 -11.15 -30.05 -21.81
CA GLU A 53 -10.97 -29.15 -20.68
C GLU A 53 -12.37 -28.84 -20.17
N GLU A 54 -12.75 -29.33 -18.98
CA GLU A 54 -13.95 -28.85 -18.30
C GLU A 54 -13.91 -27.32 -18.35
N ALA A 55 -14.90 -26.69 -19.01
CA ALA A 55 -14.90 -25.25 -19.27
C ALA A 55 -14.50 -24.47 -18.01
N ILE A 56 -13.22 -24.06 -17.95
CA ILE A 56 -12.64 -23.46 -16.75
C ILE A 56 -13.33 -22.09 -16.61
N GLY A 57 -14.32 -22.02 -15.73
CA GLY A 57 -15.05 -20.78 -15.48
C GLY A 57 -14.13 -19.75 -14.83
N TYR A 58 -13.78 -18.70 -15.56
CA TYR A 58 -13.03 -17.56 -15.02
C TYR A 58 -13.96 -16.50 -14.44
N ALA A 59 -13.58 -15.96 -13.28
CA ALA A 59 -14.35 -14.98 -12.53
C ALA A 59 -13.98 -13.53 -12.92
N TYR A 60 -14.36 -13.15 -14.14
CA TYR A 60 -14.23 -11.77 -14.61
C TYR A 60 -15.03 -10.78 -13.75
N ASN A 61 -14.67 -9.50 -13.80
CA ASN A 61 -15.38 -8.45 -13.05
C ASN A 61 -16.87 -8.34 -13.40
N THR A 62 -17.29 -8.75 -14.60
CA THR A 62 -18.68 -8.80 -15.05
C THR A 62 -19.52 -9.87 -14.33
N VAL A 63 -18.87 -10.89 -13.73
CA VAL A 63 -19.56 -12.03 -13.11
C VAL A 63 -19.94 -11.73 -11.66
N GLU A 64 -21.24 -11.76 -11.36
CA GLU A 64 -21.76 -11.46 -10.02
C GLU A 64 -21.40 -12.53 -8.97
N LYS A 65 -21.50 -13.82 -9.35
CA LYS A 65 -21.26 -14.96 -8.45
C LYS A 65 -19.91 -15.59 -8.76
N LYS A 66 -18.90 -15.26 -7.96
CA LYS A 66 -17.53 -15.72 -8.18
C LYS A 66 -17.19 -17.06 -7.53
N LYS A 67 -17.96 -17.55 -6.55
CA LYS A 67 -17.64 -18.79 -5.83
C LYS A 67 -17.57 -19.99 -6.79
N GLY A 68 -16.47 -20.75 -6.72
CA GLY A 68 -16.20 -21.93 -7.55
C GLY A 68 -15.45 -21.62 -8.84
N LEU A 69 -15.43 -20.35 -9.28
CA LEU A 69 -14.72 -19.92 -10.48
C LEU A 69 -13.26 -19.60 -10.15
N TYR A 70 -12.40 -19.60 -11.17
CA TYR A 70 -10.98 -19.29 -11.06
C TYR A 70 -10.72 -17.79 -11.19
N LYS A 71 -9.80 -17.25 -10.40
CA LYS A 71 -9.30 -15.88 -10.60
C LYS A 71 -8.38 -15.85 -11.84
N PRO A 72 -8.67 -15.04 -12.86
CA PRO A 72 -7.77 -14.89 -14.00
C PRO A 72 -6.46 -14.25 -13.53
N LYS A 73 -5.35 -14.67 -14.15
CA LYS A 73 -4.00 -14.20 -13.83
C LYS A 73 -3.65 -13.09 -14.81
N HIS A 74 -3.30 -11.92 -14.29
CA HIS A 74 -2.91 -10.75 -15.07
C HIS A 74 -1.42 -10.45 -14.90
N THR A 75 -0.85 -9.78 -15.90
CA THR A 75 0.54 -9.31 -15.85
C THR A 75 0.66 -7.98 -15.09
N LEU A 76 1.87 -7.60 -14.69
CA LEU A 76 2.13 -6.32 -14.03
C LEU A 76 1.79 -5.13 -14.93
N GLU A 77 2.10 -5.24 -16.23
CA GLU A 77 1.84 -4.20 -17.22
C GLU A 77 0.34 -3.95 -17.37
N GLU A 78 -0.46 -5.02 -17.43
CA GLU A 78 -1.92 -4.94 -17.43
C GLU A 78 -2.46 -4.28 -16.16
N GLN A 79 -1.89 -4.61 -15.00
CA GLN A 79 -2.30 -3.98 -13.74
C GLN A 79 -2.05 -2.47 -13.75
N ILE A 80 -0.86 -2.04 -14.18
CA ILE A 80 -0.51 -0.61 -14.23
C ILE A 80 -1.40 0.10 -15.26
N ALA A 81 -1.61 -0.51 -16.43
CA ALA A 81 -2.52 0.01 -17.45
C ALA A 81 -3.96 0.14 -16.91
N TYR A 82 -4.43 -0.85 -16.15
CA TYR A 82 -5.73 -0.82 -15.50
C TYR A 82 -5.83 0.32 -14.47
N MET A 83 -4.85 0.49 -13.59
CA MET A 83 -4.86 1.58 -12.60
C MET A 83 -4.85 2.97 -13.24
N ASN A 84 -4.23 3.12 -14.42
CA ASN A 84 -4.22 4.36 -15.20
C ASN A 84 -5.48 4.54 -16.08
N SER A 85 -6.34 3.53 -16.17
CA SER A 85 -7.51 3.54 -17.03
C SER A 85 -8.65 4.39 -16.45
N LYS A 86 -9.54 4.85 -17.35
CA LYS A 86 -10.79 5.55 -16.98
C LYS A 86 -11.69 4.65 -16.13
N VAL A 87 -11.71 3.34 -16.40
CA VAL A 87 -12.51 2.36 -15.65
C VAL A 87 -12.11 2.34 -14.18
N TYR A 88 -10.81 2.38 -13.87
CA TYR A 88 -10.34 2.44 -12.49
C TYR A 88 -10.73 3.76 -11.80
N ALA A 89 -10.59 4.88 -12.51
CA ALA A 89 -10.99 6.18 -11.99
C ALA A 89 -12.50 6.23 -11.67
N ASP A 90 -13.35 5.72 -12.55
CA ASP A 90 -14.81 5.71 -12.38
C ASP A 90 -15.27 4.76 -11.27
N THR A 91 -14.63 3.59 -11.15
CA THR A 91 -14.97 2.57 -10.14
C THR A 91 -14.60 2.99 -8.72
N TYR A 92 -13.42 3.59 -8.52
CA TYR A 92 -12.92 3.96 -7.20
C TYR A 92 -13.10 5.45 -6.85
N LYS A 93 -13.38 6.32 -7.83
CA LYS A 93 -13.67 7.75 -7.65
C LYS A 93 -12.61 8.50 -6.84
N GLY A 94 -11.34 8.16 -7.06
CA GLY A 94 -10.19 8.74 -6.34
C GLY A 94 -10.04 8.31 -4.88
N MET A 95 -10.89 7.42 -4.37
CA MET A 95 -10.77 6.85 -3.03
C MET A 95 -9.90 5.59 -3.06
N PRO A 96 -9.27 5.19 -1.93
CA PRO A 96 -8.47 3.98 -1.89
C PRO A 96 -9.35 2.72 -2.08
N VAL A 97 -8.77 1.66 -2.65
CA VAL A 97 -9.50 0.45 -3.10
C VAL A 97 -10.38 -0.19 -2.01
N TYR A 98 -9.92 -0.18 -0.76
CA TYR A 98 -10.64 -0.79 0.35
C TYR A 98 -11.81 0.06 0.89
N HIS A 99 -11.94 1.33 0.49
CA HIS A 99 -12.89 2.28 1.06
C HIS A 99 -14.35 1.83 0.89
N SER A 100 -14.71 1.40 -0.32
CA SER A 100 -16.08 0.97 -0.66
C SER A 100 -16.44 -0.43 -0.16
N TYR A 101 -15.50 -1.13 0.49
CA TYR A 101 -15.70 -2.50 0.90
C TYR A 101 -16.19 -2.62 2.35
N ARG A 102 -17.28 -3.37 2.55
CA ARG A 102 -17.83 -3.65 3.88
C ARG A 102 -17.97 -5.14 4.10
N ARG A 103 -17.48 -5.65 5.22
CA ARG A 103 -17.62 -7.07 5.57
C ARG A 103 -19.01 -7.36 6.14
N ASN A 104 -19.55 -8.50 5.75
CA ASN A 104 -20.75 -9.08 6.36
C ASN A 104 -20.34 -9.89 7.61
N PHE A 105 -20.79 -9.47 8.79
CA PHE A 105 -20.64 -10.19 10.05
C PHE A 105 -21.82 -9.83 10.97
N LYS A 106 -22.08 -10.65 11.98
CA LYS A 106 -23.19 -10.43 12.91
C LYS A 106 -22.79 -9.40 13.98
N GLY A 107 -23.72 -8.51 14.33
CA GLY A 107 -23.56 -7.56 15.43
C GLY A 107 -22.84 -6.25 15.06
N GLN A 108 -22.43 -5.50 16.08
CA GLN A 108 -21.73 -4.22 15.92
C GLN A 108 -20.28 -4.39 15.47
N ALA A 109 -19.73 -3.39 14.79
CA ALA A 109 -18.37 -3.43 14.23
C ALA A 109 -17.26 -3.66 15.26
N ILE A 110 -17.48 -3.25 16.51
CA ILE A 110 -16.54 -3.46 17.63
C ILE A 110 -16.32 -4.97 17.87
N PHE A 111 -17.39 -5.77 17.75
CA PHE A 111 -17.38 -7.22 17.92
C PHE A 111 -17.07 -7.97 16.63
N MET A 112 -16.55 -7.28 15.60
CA MET A 112 -16.20 -7.92 14.34
C MET A 112 -15.14 -9.01 14.58
N PRO A 113 -15.41 -10.26 14.16
CA PRO A 113 -14.46 -11.34 14.28
C PRO A 113 -13.24 -11.11 13.39
N LYS A 114 -12.16 -11.83 13.68
CA LYS A 114 -10.97 -11.87 12.83
C LYS A 114 -11.39 -12.18 11.37
N PRO A 115 -10.76 -11.56 10.36
CA PRO A 115 -11.07 -11.89 8.97
C PRO A 115 -10.80 -13.35 8.63
N ARG A 116 -11.33 -13.78 7.50
CA ARG A 116 -11.05 -15.11 6.96
C ARG A 116 -9.58 -15.26 6.56
N MET A 117 -9.09 -16.50 6.59
CA MET A 117 -7.69 -16.81 6.26
C MET A 117 -7.37 -16.51 4.80
N PHE A 118 -8.18 -17.04 3.88
CA PHE A 118 -8.03 -16.88 2.43
C PHE A 118 -9.39 -16.66 1.76
N CYS A 119 -9.41 -15.91 0.65
CA CYS A 119 -10.59 -15.79 -0.22
C CYS A 119 -10.54 -16.73 -1.41
N ILE A 120 -9.32 -16.99 -1.88
CA ILE A 120 -8.97 -17.78 -3.03
C ILE A 120 -8.20 -18.99 -2.50
N ASP A 121 -8.53 -20.18 -2.99
CA ASP A 121 -7.87 -21.42 -2.61
C ASP A 121 -6.51 -21.54 -3.31
N LYS A 122 -5.68 -22.51 -2.90
CA LYS A 122 -4.34 -22.73 -3.48
C LYS A 122 -4.39 -23.02 -4.98
N GLU A 123 -5.50 -23.58 -5.45
CA GLU A 123 -5.78 -23.86 -6.87
C GLU A 123 -6.17 -22.61 -7.68
N GLY A 124 -6.39 -21.46 -7.03
CA GLY A 124 -6.84 -20.23 -7.69
C GLY A 124 -8.36 -20.07 -7.79
N LYS A 125 -9.14 -20.97 -7.19
CA LYS A 125 -10.62 -20.89 -7.15
C LYS A 125 -11.11 -19.98 -6.04
N PHE A 126 -12.19 -19.25 -6.27
CA PHE A 126 -12.86 -18.46 -5.25
C PHE A 126 -13.68 -19.35 -4.31
N LYS A 127 -13.33 -19.32 -3.01
CA LYS A 127 -14.11 -19.99 -1.96
C LYS A 127 -15.38 -19.22 -1.57
N VAL A 128 -15.41 -17.92 -1.84
CA VAL A 128 -16.41 -16.98 -1.35
C VAL A 128 -16.92 -16.08 -2.48
N ASN A 129 -18.21 -15.75 -2.47
CA ASN A 129 -18.78 -14.75 -3.38
C ASN A 129 -18.32 -13.33 -3.02
N HIS A 130 -18.40 -12.96 -1.73
CA HIS A 130 -18.01 -11.62 -1.26
C HIS A 130 -16.50 -11.58 -0.91
N ALA A 131 -15.65 -11.63 -1.93
CA ALA A 131 -14.19 -11.65 -1.82
C ALA A 131 -13.62 -10.32 -1.26
N CYS A 132 -12.33 -10.29 -0.87
CA CYS A 132 -11.72 -9.09 -0.28
C CYS A 132 -11.57 -7.96 -1.33
N PRO A 133 -11.30 -6.69 -0.96
CA PRO A 133 -11.18 -5.60 -1.94
C PRO A 133 -10.21 -5.87 -3.09
N ILE A 134 -9.09 -6.54 -2.80
CA ILE A 134 -8.08 -6.95 -3.79
C ILE A 134 -8.46 -8.24 -4.51
N CYS A 135 -9.13 -9.16 -3.80
CA CYS A 135 -9.48 -10.46 -4.33
C CYS A 135 -10.66 -10.36 -5.31
N ARG A 136 -11.60 -9.43 -5.08
CA ARG A 136 -12.80 -9.27 -5.89
C ARG A 136 -12.49 -8.74 -7.28
N ASP A 137 -11.47 -7.90 -7.37
CA ASP A 137 -10.99 -7.29 -8.61
C ASP A 137 -9.89 -8.17 -9.19
N GLU A 138 -9.95 -8.43 -10.49
CA GLU A 138 -9.05 -9.36 -11.16
C GLU A 138 -7.66 -8.76 -11.38
N TYR A 139 -7.60 -7.51 -11.85
CA TYR A 139 -6.36 -6.81 -12.18
C TYR A 139 -5.53 -6.43 -10.95
N LEU A 140 -6.15 -6.37 -9.76
CA LEU A 140 -5.48 -5.97 -8.53
C LEU A 140 -4.83 -7.16 -7.83
N PHE A 141 -3.55 -7.00 -7.54
CA PHE A 141 -2.70 -7.92 -6.77
C PHE A 141 -1.49 -7.15 -6.24
N PHE A 142 -0.90 -7.59 -5.12
CA PHE A 142 0.23 -6.86 -4.53
C PHE A 142 1.54 -7.25 -5.19
N ASP A 143 2.23 -6.24 -5.73
CA ASP A 143 3.59 -6.36 -6.24
C ASP A 143 4.45 -5.15 -5.87
N TYR A 144 5.68 -5.41 -5.45
CA TYR A 144 6.64 -4.38 -5.02
C TYR A 144 7.00 -3.36 -6.11
N ARG A 145 6.91 -3.76 -7.39
CA ARG A 145 7.19 -2.90 -8.56
C ARG A 145 6.13 -1.84 -8.79
N ASN A 146 4.92 -2.04 -8.26
CA ASN A 146 3.82 -1.08 -8.31
C ASN A 146 3.55 -0.51 -6.91
N PRO A 147 4.36 0.47 -6.46
CA PRO A 147 4.19 1.07 -5.14
C PRO A 147 2.86 1.84 -5.03
N ALA A 148 2.28 2.32 -6.15
CA ALA A 148 1.05 3.11 -6.13
C ALA A 148 -0.13 2.37 -5.48
N LEU A 149 -0.25 1.06 -5.71
CA LEU A 149 -1.27 0.24 -5.05
C LEU A 149 -0.95 0.02 -3.56
N ILE A 150 0.31 -0.30 -3.23
CA ILE A 150 0.74 -0.58 -1.84
C ILE A 150 0.55 0.64 -0.94
N LEU A 151 0.90 1.84 -1.43
CA LEU A 151 0.80 3.11 -0.70
C LEU A 151 -0.63 3.39 -0.22
N GLN A 152 -1.66 2.95 -0.95
CA GLN A 152 -3.06 3.12 -0.54
C GLN A 152 -3.37 2.40 0.79
N PHE A 153 -2.64 1.33 1.13
CA PHE A 153 -2.89 0.51 2.32
C PHE A 153 -2.05 0.92 3.54
N LEU A 154 -1.24 1.97 3.41
CA LEU A 154 -0.44 2.52 4.50
C LEU A 154 -1.20 3.65 5.22
N PHE A 155 -0.74 4.00 6.41
CA PHE A 155 -1.10 5.29 6.99
C PHE A 155 -0.39 6.41 6.22
N ASP A 156 -1.09 7.53 6.03
CA ASP A 156 -0.60 8.69 5.28
C ASP A 156 0.82 9.08 5.72
N GLN A 157 1.72 9.22 4.75
CA GLN A 157 3.13 9.61 4.94
C GLN A 157 3.97 8.67 5.83
N THR A 158 3.48 7.49 6.19
CA THR A 158 4.24 6.53 7.00
C THR A 158 4.41 5.20 6.28
N ASP A 159 5.35 4.40 6.78
CA ASP A 159 5.67 3.07 6.29
C ASP A 159 4.89 1.95 7.02
N ARG A 160 3.86 2.34 7.79
CA ARG A 160 3.05 1.45 8.63
C ARG A 160 1.76 1.05 7.92
N ILE A 161 1.47 -0.25 7.91
CA ILE A 161 0.26 -0.79 7.28
C ILE A 161 -0.97 -0.51 8.16
N LEU A 162 -2.09 -0.17 7.52
CA LEU A 162 -3.36 -0.01 8.20
C LEU A 162 -3.84 -1.31 8.87
N PRO A 163 -4.56 -1.23 10.01
CA PRO A 163 -5.06 -2.41 10.70
C PRO A 163 -5.93 -3.28 9.79
N LEU A 164 -5.69 -4.59 9.82
CA LEU A 164 -6.39 -5.58 9.00
C LEU A 164 -7.93 -5.47 9.07
N LYS A 165 -8.49 -5.14 10.25
CA LYS A 165 -9.93 -4.93 10.44
C LYS A 165 -10.48 -3.75 9.62
N LYS A 166 -9.69 -2.67 9.47
CA LYS A 166 -10.04 -1.48 8.67
C LYS A 166 -9.95 -1.78 7.17
N LEU A 167 -8.92 -2.51 6.74
CA LEU A 167 -8.69 -2.84 5.34
C LEU A 167 -9.68 -3.87 4.77
N GLY A 168 -10.23 -4.75 5.61
CA GLY A 168 -11.16 -5.79 5.14
C GLY A 168 -10.52 -6.88 4.27
N LEU A 169 -9.19 -6.98 4.26
CA LEU A 169 -8.43 -8.02 3.56
C LEU A 169 -8.57 -9.39 4.25
N CYS A 170 -8.29 -10.47 3.52
CA CYS A 170 -8.03 -11.77 4.15
C CYS A 170 -6.61 -11.82 4.69
N PHE A 171 -6.34 -12.75 5.61
CA PHE A 171 -5.00 -12.87 6.22
C PHE A 171 -3.91 -13.13 5.17
N ASP A 172 -4.19 -13.95 4.16
CA ASP A 172 -3.25 -14.25 3.08
C ASP A 172 -2.82 -12.99 2.31
N GLN A 173 -3.79 -12.21 1.82
CA GLN A 173 -3.50 -10.95 1.12
C GLN A 173 -2.80 -9.92 2.01
N TYR A 174 -3.11 -9.90 3.31
CA TYR A 174 -2.41 -9.03 4.25
C TYR A 174 -0.97 -9.48 4.52
N ALA A 175 -0.70 -10.78 4.52
CA ALA A 175 0.66 -11.32 4.57
C ALA A 175 1.43 -11.00 3.28
N GLN A 176 0.78 -11.13 2.11
CA GLN A 176 1.35 -10.74 0.82
C GLN A 176 1.68 -9.25 0.78
N LEU A 177 0.78 -8.38 1.26
CA LEU A 177 1.04 -6.94 1.39
C LEU A 177 2.28 -6.66 2.25
N ARG A 178 2.44 -7.36 3.39
CA ARG A 178 3.61 -7.22 4.25
C ARG A 178 4.90 -7.64 3.56
N ALA A 179 4.88 -8.79 2.87
CA ALA A 179 6.04 -9.30 2.15
C ALA A 179 6.44 -8.36 0.99
N GLN A 180 5.46 -7.90 0.21
CA GLN A 180 5.71 -6.99 -0.91
C GLN A 180 6.14 -5.59 -0.44
N LEU A 181 5.62 -5.11 0.69
CA LEU A 181 6.09 -3.87 1.30
C LEU A 181 7.55 -3.99 1.76
N LEU A 182 7.92 -5.11 2.40
CA LEU A 182 9.30 -5.35 2.80
C LEU A 182 10.22 -5.36 1.57
N LYS A 183 9.84 -6.10 0.53
CA LYS A 183 10.57 -6.16 -0.74
C LYS A 183 10.68 -4.79 -1.42
N ALA A 184 9.61 -4.00 -1.39
CA ALA A 184 9.62 -2.64 -1.93
C ALA A 184 10.57 -1.70 -1.16
N LYS A 185 10.70 -1.88 0.16
CA LYS A 185 11.70 -1.15 0.98
C LYS A 185 13.12 -1.58 0.62
N GLU A 186 13.38 -2.88 0.48
CA GLU A 186 14.70 -3.41 0.12
C GLU A 186 15.18 -2.93 -1.26
N HIS A 187 14.28 -2.86 -2.24
CA HIS A 187 14.59 -2.37 -3.58
C HIS A 187 14.51 -0.83 -3.72
N GLY A 188 14.07 -0.11 -2.69
CA GLY A 188 13.97 1.37 -2.73
C GLY A 188 12.80 1.93 -3.56
N PHE A 189 11.76 1.14 -3.86
CA PHE A 189 10.57 1.63 -4.57
C PHE A 189 9.66 2.51 -3.70
N ILE A 190 9.75 2.38 -2.37
CA ILE A 190 8.96 3.14 -1.40
C ILE A 190 9.90 3.91 -0.49
N LYS A 191 9.59 5.17 -0.23
CA LYS A 191 10.29 5.99 0.77
C LYS A 191 9.87 5.55 2.17
N PHE A 192 10.84 5.31 3.05
CA PHE A 192 10.61 4.97 4.45
C PHE A 192 11.69 5.58 5.33
N ALA A 193 11.37 5.74 6.63
CA ALA A 193 12.34 6.22 7.61
C ALA A 193 13.29 5.08 8.00
N VAL A 194 14.59 5.25 7.70
CA VAL A 194 15.64 4.34 8.15
C VAL A 194 16.10 4.77 9.55
N PRO A 195 16.05 3.90 10.57
CA PRO A 195 16.55 4.25 11.88
C PRO A 195 18.07 4.32 11.86
N PHE A 196 18.63 5.48 12.18
CA PHE A 196 20.07 5.62 12.41
C PHE A 196 20.45 5.16 13.81
N GLN A 197 21.57 4.45 13.92
CA GLN A 197 22.16 4.11 15.21
C GLN A 197 23.14 5.21 15.61
N ASN A 198 22.90 5.81 16.78
CA ASN A 198 23.82 6.78 17.36
C ASN A 198 24.91 6.00 18.12
N PHE A 199 26.17 6.19 17.75
CA PHE A 199 27.31 5.57 18.44
C PHE A 199 27.90 6.53 19.48
N ASN A 200 28.21 6.01 20.67
CA ASN A 200 28.94 6.77 21.67
C ASN A 200 30.45 6.56 21.52
N TYR A 201 31.09 7.39 20.72
CA TYR A 201 32.52 7.29 20.40
C TYR A 201 33.46 7.48 21.60
N LYS A 202 33.01 8.11 22.70
CA LYS A 202 33.81 8.32 23.93
C LYS A 202 34.33 7.00 24.53
N LYS A 203 33.62 5.90 24.33
CA LYS A 203 34.04 4.57 24.81
C LYS A 203 35.30 4.06 24.10
N TRP A 204 35.48 4.40 22.82
CA TRP A 204 36.60 3.94 22.00
C TRP A 204 37.73 4.96 21.93
N TYR A 205 37.40 6.24 22.07
CA TYR A 205 38.36 7.35 22.03
C TYR A 205 38.23 8.18 23.32
N PRO A 206 38.88 7.76 24.42
CA PRO A 206 38.80 8.48 25.69
C PRO A 206 39.29 9.94 25.63
N TRP A 207 40.14 10.25 24.65
CA TRP A 207 40.67 11.59 24.38
C TRP A 207 39.74 12.47 23.53
N TRP A 208 38.60 11.94 23.06
CA TRP A 208 37.63 12.68 22.26
C TRP A 208 36.65 13.42 23.18
N TYR A 209 37.04 14.61 23.61
CA TYR A 209 36.29 15.46 24.57
C TYR A 209 35.29 16.44 23.92
N LYS A 210 35.06 16.35 22.60
CA LYS A 210 34.12 17.25 21.92
C LYS A 210 32.69 16.80 22.19
N GLU A 211 32.08 17.36 23.24
CA GLU A 211 30.73 17.01 23.69
C GLU A 211 29.63 17.48 22.72
N ASP A 212 29.92 18.45 21.85
CA ASP A 212 28.91 19.15 21.02
C ASP A 212 28.91 18.77 19.52
N ASP A 213 29.82 17.93 19.03
CA ASP A 213 29.92 17.62 17.58
C ASP A 213 28.92 16.54 17.12
N HIS A 214 28.26 15.83 18.04
CA HIS A 214 27.36 14.72 17.70
C HIS A 214 25.90 15.16 17.72
N VAL A 215 25.35 15.54 16.55
CA VAL A 215 23.90 15.69 16.37
C VAL A 215 23.26 14.31 16.53
N TYR A 216 22.60 14.06 17.65
CA TYR A 216 21.81 12.85 17.83
C TYR A 216 20.71 12.80 16.78
N VAL A 217 20.81 11.86 15.85
CA VAL A 217 19.78 11.65 14.84
C VAL A 217 18.53 11.13 15.57
N ARG A 218 17.47 11.96 15.63
CA ARG A 218 16.15 11.55 16.13
C ARG A 218 15.42 10.76 15.04
N ARG A 219 14.70 9.71 15.45
CA ARG A 219 13.97 8.77 14.55
C ARG A 219 12.95 9.42 13.60
N GLU A 220 12.58 10.67 13.85
CA GLU A 220 11.48 11.36 13.18
C GLU A 220 11.95 12.29 12.05
N VAL A 221 13.27 12.47 11.90
CA VAL A 221 13.85 13.41 10.95
C VAL A 221 14.14 12.67 9.63
N PRO A 222 13.49 13.04 8.51
CA PRO A 222 13.81 12.49 7.18
C PRO A 222 15.30 12.64 6.85
N VAL A 223 15.85 11.70 6.06
CA VAL A 223 17.28 11.72 5.67
C VAL A 223 17.68 13.06 5.05
N ASP A 224 16.77 13.66 4.28
CA ASP A 224 16.93 14.94 3.61
C ASP A 224 17.13 16.13 4.58
N GLU A 225 16.66 16.01 5.83
CA GLU A 225 16.83 17.03 6.86
C GLU A 225 18.12 16.83 7.68
N ILE A 226 18.64 15.60 7.76
CA ILE A 226 19.85 15.26 8.53
C ILE A 226 21.11 15.80 7.83
N HIS A 227 21.15 15.73 6.50
CA HIS A 227 22.26 16.21 5.70
C HIS A 227 21.81 17.28 4.71
N LYS A 228 21.57 18.50 5.22
CA LYS A 228 21.62 19.72 4.39
C LYS A 228 23.07 20.03 4.03
N GLN A 229 23.78 19.09 3.42
CA GLN A 229 25.05 19.47 2.81
C GLN A 229 24.68 20.38 1.63
N PRO A 230 25.18 21.63 1.58
CA PRO A 230 25.07 22.39 0.34
C PRO A 230 25.69 21.53 -0.77
N LEU A 231 25.18 21.60 -2.00
CA LEU A 231 25.86 20.95 -3.12
C LEU A 231 27.32 21.43 -3.11
N VAL A 232 28.21 20.54 -2.70
CA VAL A 232 29.64 20.78 -2.78
C VAL A 232 29.98 20.52 -4.24
N ASN A 233 30.13 21.59 -5.02
CA ASN A 233 30.71 21.48 -6.34
C ASN A 233 32.16 21.04 -6.16
N PHE A 234 32.39 19.74 -6.29
CA PHE A 234 33.75 19.23 -6.41
C PHE A 234 34.34 19.77 -7.71
N PRO A 235 35.57 20.31 -7.70
CA PRO A 235 36.23 20.71 -8.92
C PRO A 235 36.33 19.48 -9.82
N VAL A 236 35.64 19.54 -10.96
CA VAL A 236 35.70 18.50 -11.98
C VAL A 236 37.15 18.45 -12.46
N HIS A 237 37.82 17.31 -12.28
CA HIS A 237 39.18 17.12 -12.80
C HIS A 237 39.14 17.36 -14.32
N ASN A 238 40.18 17.98 -14.91
CA ASN A 238 40.17 18.36 -16.34
C ASN A 238 39.83 17.21 -17.31
N ARG A 239 40.08 15.96 -16.88
CA ARG A 239 39.76 14.74 -17.64
C ARG A 239 38.24 14.45 -17.73
N ASP A 240 37.46 15.01 -16.82
CA ASP A 240 36.04 14.74 -16.63
C ASP A 240 35.16 15.92 -17.07
N TYR A 241 35.79 17.01 -17.53
CA TYR A 241 35.09 18.14 -18.13
C TYR A 241 34.33 17.66 -19.38
N ASN A 242 33.04 17.97 -19.48
CA ASN A 242 32.10 17.46 -20.50
C ASN A 242 31.80 15.95 -20.49
N ASN A 243 32.28 15.18 -19.51
CA ASN A 243 31.86 13.79 -19.36
C ASN A 243 30.61 13.70 -18.48
N ASP A 244 29.48 13.37 -19.10
CA ASP A 244 28.29 12.97 -18.36
C ASP A 244 28.50 11.55 -17.81
N TRP A 245 28.76 11.45 -16.50
CA TRP A 245 28.98 10.17 -15.82
C TRP A 245 27.71 9.32 -15.74
N ASP A 246 26.54 9.95 -15.88
CA ASP A 246 25.26 9.27 -15.97
C ASP A 246 25.06 8.57 -17.32
N GLN A 247 25.99 8.72 -18.29
CA GLN A 247 25.96 8.03 -19.58
C GLN A 247 27.10 7.00 -19.77
N TYR A 248 27.73 6.56 -18.67
CA TYR A 248 28.88 5.65 -18.74
C TYR A 248 28.62 4.37 -19.56
N TRP A 249 27.39 3.83 -19.56
CA TRP A 249 27.05 2.60 -20.28
C TRP A 249 27.18 2.73 -21.82
N LEU A 250 26.91 3.91 -22.41
CA LEU A 250 27.10 4.13 -23.85
C LEU A 250 28.58 4.03 -24.22
N ARG A 251 29.45 4.60 -23.37
CA ARG A 251 30.90 4.55 -23.56
C ARG A 251 31.46 3.15 -23.32
N TYR A 252 30.92 2.41 -22.35
CA TYR A 252 31.29 1.01 -22.11
C TYR A 252 30.99 0.15 -23.34
N ASP A 253 29.81 0.30 -23.93
CA ASP A 253 29.44 -0.43 -25.16
C ASP A 253 30.35 -0.05 -26.34
N GLU A 254 30.67 1.23 -26.52
CA GLU A 254 31.66 1.67 -27.52
C GLU A 254 33.06 1.08 -27.29
N PHE A 255 33.53 1.02 -26.04
CA PHE A 255 34.81 0.41 -25.68
C PHE A 255 34.81 -1.09 -25.98
N VAL A 256 33.74 -1.80 -25.63
CA VAL A 256 33.57 -3.23 -25.93
C VAL A 256 33.53 -3.46 -27.44
N GLN A 257 32.82 -2.61 -28.20
CA GLN A 257 32.78 -2.69 -29.67
C GLN A 257 34.13 -2.42 -30.32
N ARG A 258 34.92 -1.46 -29.82
CA ARG A 258 36.29 -1.18 -30.30
C ARG A 258 37.32 -2.26 -29.95
N SER A 259 37.04 -3.08 -28.93
CA SER A 259 37.95 -4.14 -28.48
C SER A 259 37.78 -5.47 -29.23
N LYS A 260 36.77 -5.57 -30.09
CA LYS A 260 36.54 -6.70 -31.02
C LYS A 260 37.08 -6.35 -32.40
#